data_AF-A0AAU4Y7H9-F1
#
_entry.id   AF-A0AAU4Y7H9-F1
#
_cell.length_a   1.000
_cell.length_b   1.000
_cell.length_c   1.000
_cell.angle_alpha   90.00
_cell.angle_beta   90.00
_cell.angle_gamma   90.00
#
_symmetry.space_group_name_H-M   'P 1'
#
loop_
_entity.id
_entity.type
_entity.pdbx_description
1 polymer ?
#
loop_
_entity_poly.entity_id
_entity_poly.type
_entity_poly.pdbx_seq_one_letter_code
_entity_poly.pdbx_strand_id
1 'polypeptide(L)'
;MVSIVNYGRFSKRRSIKREIRELQVRFDAGDQRVAYRLGELLAKLGRSDELRARADAGDRYAAEHLARLLAAQDRIDELRDLAETSSSHIVAQLLYATLAGLGRLDELQARAEGGNLYAAKKLVVVLVDAGRFDDAVAVQASFDTADTSPSDADSLTVLLVTLLIDHGRVDEALDVQRARADADDSYGADRLAYLLMEHGRLDELRTRADTGDSSGGREAACDALARMMAAQDRVEELRTRADAGDSYARDNLIFRMRKKHSTEDLRALVDDGDTYAAVALARELEHPRSDRELSAFIDLLAERGSIDQLRALVGESSTLAIYRLTHLFTHQGRIDDAIAIWGDRTEAQPNDWHAPYRLAQMLAEHGRIDQLRARADSDDAYAVLRLADLLAGQGQLEEAITLLQAHPHSPDRLVKLLLDEGRIDDAVAVRRAAARVPGARESSDQQMARILAELGRFDELRAAQESDRHGDFRLAHLLVQLGRVEELRFFPDTGGVNEEHRAVQDAPPVE
;
A
#
# COMPACT_ATOMS: atom_id res chain seq x y z
N MET A 1 59.59 51.10 -34.69
CA MET A 1 58.30 50.41 -34.42
C MET A 1 57.76 50.57 -32.98
N VAL A 2 58.55 51.05 -32.01
CA VAL A 2 58.09 51.22 -30.60
C VAL A 2 57.13 52.40 -30.38
N SER A 3 57.08 53.38 -31.30
CA SER A 3 56.25 54.61 -31.12
C SER A 3 54.76 54.43 -31.44
N ILE A 4 54.40 53.51 -32.36
CA ILE A 4 53.00 53.33 -32.82
C ILE A 4 52.17 52.51 -31.81
N VAL A 5 52.80 51.55 -31.10
CA VAL A 5 52.14 50.74 -30.07
C VAL A 5 51.74 51.59 -28.84
N ASN A 6 52.55 52.60 -28.49
CA ASN A 6 52.22 53.51 -27.40
C ASN A 6 51.09 54.49 -27.77
N TYR A 7 51.07 55.04 -28.99
CA TYR A 7 50.00 55.95 -29.44
C TYR A 7 48.60 55.31 -29.41
N GLY A 8 48.49 54.02 -29.77
CA GLY A 8 47.23 53.27 -29.68
C GLY A 8 46.71 53.10 -28.25
N ARG A 9 47.60 52.82 -27.29
CA ARG A 9 47.25 52.73 -25.85
C ARG A 9 46.81 54.09 -25.27
N PHE A 10 47.46 55.19 -25.66
CA PHE A 10 47.10 56.54 -25.19
C PHE A 10 45.75 57.03 -25.73
N SER A 11 45.44 56.75 -27.01
CA SER A 11 44.13 57.08 -27.61
C SER A 11 42.99 56.33 -26.92
N LYS A 12 43.17 55.02 -26.70
CA LYS A 12 42.18 54.16 -26.03
C LYS A 12 41.94 54.59 -24.58
N ARG A 13 42.98 54.98 -23.84
CA ARG A 13 42.87 55.47 -22.46
C ARG A 13 42.16 56.83 -22.36
N ARG A 14 42.33 57.73 -23.35
CA ARG A 14 41.57 59.00 -23.42
C ARG A 14 40.09 58.77 -23.72
N SER A 15 39.77 57.85 -24.63
CA SER A 15 38.39 57.48 -24.96
C SER A 15 37.66 56.91 -23.72
N ILE A 16 38.30 56.01 -22.97
CA ILE A 16 37.73 55.45 -21.72
C ILE A 16 37.48 56.55 -20.66
N LYS A 17 38.40 57.51 -20.49
CA LYS A 17 38.21 58.64 -19.54
C LYS A 17 37.05 59.57 -19.91
N ARG A 18 36.67 59.62 -21.19
CA ARG A 18 35.49 60.39 -21.63
C ARG A 18 34.21 59.61 -21.34
N GLU A 19 34.20 58.32 -21.69
CA GLU A 19 33.07 57.41 -21.40
C GLU A 19 32.77 57.34 -19.90
N ILE A 20 33.80 57.26 -19.04
CA ILE A 20 33.62 57.32 -17.58
C ILE A 20 32.91 58.60 -17.15
N ARG A 21 33.28 59.78 -17.68
CA ARG A 21 32.63 61.04 -17.32
C ARG A 21 31.16 61.08 -17.74
N GLU A 22 30.85 60.60 -18.93
CA GLU A 22 29.48 60.51 -19.45
C GLU A 22 28.63 59.53 -18.62
N LEU A 23 29.20 58.38 -18.24
CA LEU A 23 28.53 57.39 -17.40
C LEU A 23 28.39 57.84 -15.95
N GLN A 24 29.35 58.61 -15.41
CA GLN A 24 29.28 59.18 -14.06
C GLN A 24 28.09 60.13 -13.94
N VAL A 25 27.92 61.05 -14.90
CA VAL A 25 26.78 61.99 -14.91
C VAL A 25 25.43 61.25 -14.94
N ARG A 26 25.34 60.17 -15.72
CA ARG A 26 24.13 59.34 -15.78
C ARG A 26 23.88 58.57 -14.49
N PHE A 27 24.95 58.04 -13.88
CA PHE A 27 24.89 57.35 -12.60
C PHE A 27 24.44 58.29 -11.48
N ASP A 28 25.01 59.49 -11.41
CA ASP A 28 24.64 60.53 -10.44
C ASP A 28 23.20 61.04 -10.66
N ALA A 29 22.67 60.94 -11.88
CA ALA A 29 21.27 61.17 -12.21
C ALA A 29 20.33 60.00 -11.86
N GLY A 30 20.84 58.92 -11.26
CA GLY A 30 20.07 57.77 -10.78
C GLY A 30 19.97 56.57 -11.73
N ASP A 31 20.65 56.59 -12.88
CA ASP A 31 20.63 55.45 -13.82
C ASP A 31 21.49 54.28 -13.32
N GLN A 32 20.90 53.39 -12.54
CA GLN A 32 21.59 52.21 -12.00
C GLN A 32 22.07 51.22 -13.07
N ARG A 33 21.61 51.32 -14.32
CA ARG A 33 22.05 50.42 -15.41
C ARG A 33 23.48 50.70 -15.86
N VAL A 34 23.97 51.93 -15.63
CA VAL A 34 25.36 52.28 -15.96
C VAL A 34 26.35 51.90 -14.87
N ALA A 35 25.88 51.52 -13.67
CA ALA A 35 26.69 51.22 -12.50
C ALA A 35 27.77 50.17 -12.78
N TYR A 36 27.37 49.04 -13.39
CA TYR A 36 28.26 47.95 -13.77
C TYR A 36 29.34 48.42 -14.77
N ARG A 37 28.91 49.06 -15.87
CA ARG A 37 29.84 49.51 -16.93
C ARG A 37 30.82 50.57 -16.41
N LEU A 38 30.34 51.48 -15.58
CA LEU A 38 31.18 52.48 -14.94
C LEU A 38 32.20 51.81 -14.00
N GLY A 39 31.77 50.84 -13.19
CA GLY A 39 32.67 50.05 -12.34
C GLY A 39 33.75 49.32 -13.13
N GLU A 40 33.37 48.66 -14.23
CA GLU A 40 34.30 47.96 -15.12
C GLU A 40 35.37 48.89 -15.71
N LEU A 41 34.98 50.09 -16.18
CA LEU A 41 35.91 51.06 -16.75
C LEU A 41 36.83 51.69 -15.70
N LEU A 42 36.32 51.97 -14.50
CA LEU A 42 37.13 52.45 -13.38
C LEU A 42 38.17 51.40 -12.96
N ALA A 43 37.79 50.13 -12.88
CA ALA A 43 38.70 49.03 -12.60
C ALA A 43 39.80 48.91 -13.67
N LYS A 44 39.44 49.01 -14.96
CA LYS A 44 40.42 49.02 -16.07
C LYS A 44 41.42 50.16 -16.00
N LEU A 45 41.06 51.29 -15.37
CA LEU A 45 41.97 52.41 -15.17
C LEU A 45 42.74 52.36 -13.84
N GLY A 46 42.46 51.38 -12.97
CA GLY A 46 43.05 51.26 -11.63
C GLY A 46 42.58 52.33 -10.66
N ARG A 47 41.36 52.87 -10.84
CA ARG A 47 40.79 53.94 -10.01
C ARG A 47 40.14 53.37 -8.74
N SER A 48 40.97 52.85 -7.83
CA SER A 48 40.51 52.24 -6.57
C SER A 48 39.70 53.19 -5.70
N ASP A 49 40.10 54.47 -5.61
CA ASP A 49 39.47 55.42 -4.69
C ASP A 49 38.07 55.82 -5.15
N GLU A 50 37.87 56.00 -6.46
CA GLU A 50 36.55 56.25 -7.06
C GLU A 50 35.63 55.02 -6.94
N LEU A 51 36.19 53.81 -7.04
CA LEU A 51 35.44 52.58 -6.80
C LEU A 51 35.07 52.42 -5.32
N ARG A 52 35.96 52.79 -4.39
CA ARG A 52 35.73 52.73 -2.95
C ARG A 52 34.64 53.69 -2.52
N ALA A 53 34.71 54.96 -2.94
CA ALA A 53 33.65 55.93 -2.65
C ALA A 53 32.27 55.47 -3.13
N ARG A 54 32.20 54.77 -4.28
CA ARG A 54 30.95 54.19 -4.78
C ARG A 54 30.51 52.96 -3.99
N ALA A 55 31.44 52.08 -3.62
CA ALA A 55 31.16 50.93 -2.77
C ALA A 55 30.61 51.36 -1.40
N ASP A 56 31.24 52.36 -0.78
CA ASP A 56 30.82 52.95 0.50
C ASP A 56 29.44 53.63 0.39
N ALA A 57 29.08 54.13 -0.79
CA ALA A 57 27.75 54.65 -1.10
C ALA A 57 26.71 53.55 -1.40
N GLY A 58 27.07 52.26 -1.28
CA GLY A 58 26.18 51.11 -1.47
C GLY A 58 26.14 50.53 -2.88
N ASP A 59 27.03 50.95 -3.78
CA ASP A 59 27.11 50.37 -5.13
C ASP A 59 27.81 49.00 -5.10
N ARG A 60 26.99 47.94 -5.14
CA ARG A 60 27.49 46.54 -5.16
C ARG A 60 28.43 46.24 -6.32
N TYR A 61 28.22 46.82 -7.50
CA TYR A 61 29.08 46.56 -8.66
C TYR A 61 30.44 47.25 -8.49
N ALA A 62 30.45 48.45 -7.91
CA ALA A 62 31.70 49.11 -7.54
C ALA A 62 32.47 48.31 -6.49
N ALA A 63 31.79 47.77 -5.47
CA ALA A 63 32.40 46.90 -4.46
C ALA A 63 33.02 45.64 -5.09
N GLU A 64 32.30 44.95 -5.99
CA GLU A 64 32.84 43.78 -6.69
C GLU A 64 34.05 44.11 -7.58
N HIS A 65 33.99 45.21 -8.33
CA HIS A 65 35.10 45.64 -9.19
C HIS A 65 36.32 46.09 -8.37
N LEU A 66 36.09 46.75 -7.22
CA LEU A 66 37.14 47.08 -6.27
C LEU A 66 37.76 45.82 -5.69
N ALA A 67 36.95 44.86 -5.26
CA ALA A 67 37.43 43.59 -4.70
C ALA A 67 38.34 42.83 -5.68
N ARG A 68 37.94 42.72 -6.96
CA ARG A 68 38.78 42.11 -8.01
C ARG A 68 40.10 42.87 -8.22
N LEU A 69 40.06 44.20 -8.15
CA LEU A 69 41.26 45.03 -8.29
C LEU A 69 42.22 44.84 -7.09
N LEU A 70 41.68 44.84 -5.86
CA LEU A 70 42.46 44.64 -4.64
C LEU A 70 43.07 43.24 -4.58
N ALA A 71 42.31 42.22 -4.96
CA ALA A 71 42.79 40.84 -5.09
C ALA A 71 43.94 40.74 -6.10
N ALA A 72 43.81 41.35 -7.28
CA ALA A 72 44.87 41.36 -8.30
C ALA A 72 46.13 42.15 -7.89
N GLN A 73 46.06 42.95 -6.83
CA GLN A 73 47.15 43.75 -6.28
C GLN A 73 47.70 43.17 -4.96
N ASP A 74 47.23 42.00 -4.53
CA ASP A 74 47.53 41.38 -3.23
C ASP A 74 47.31 42.31 -2.02
N ARG A 75 46.39 43.28 -2.15
CA ARG A 75 46.02 44.23 -1.08
C ARG A 75 44.99 43.60 -0.15
N ILE A 76 45.41 42.54 0.55
CA ILE A 76 44.51 41.71 1.37
C ILE A 76 43.85 42.50 2.50
N ASP A 77 44.58 43.37 3.20
CA ASP A 77 44.00 44.09 4.35
C ASP A 77 42.83 44.98 3.91
N GLU A 78 42.98 45.68 2.79
CA GLU A 78 41.90 46.48 2.22
C GLU A 78 40.76 45.65 1.62
N LEU A 79 41.06 44.44 1.13
CA LEU A 79 40.03 43.50 0.65
C LEU A 79 39.24 42.93 1.83
N ARG A 80 39.89 42.72 2.98
CA ARG A 80 39.29 42.28 4.24
C ARG A 80 38.32 43.33 4.74
N ASP A 81 38.78 44.58 4.86
CA ASP A 81 37.95 45.71 5.28
C ASP A 81 36.73 45.86 4.37
N LEU A 82 36.93 45.70 3.04
CA LEU A 82 35.84 45.75 2.07
C LEU A 82 34.86 44.59 2.21
N ALA A 83 35.33 43.38 2.51
CA ALA A 83 34.47 42.22 2.73
C ALA A 83 33.65 42.32 4.04
N GLU A 84 34.21 42.94 5.07
CA GLU A 84 33.55 43.15 6.36
C GLU A 84 32.50 44.27 6.30
N THR A 85 32.75 45.29 5.48
CA THR A 85 31.83 46.43 5.29
C THR A 85 30.78 46.19 4.22
N SER A 86 31.08 45.39 3.20
CA SER A 86 30.13 45.10 2.12
C SER A 86 29.30 43.86 2.41
N SER A 87 27.97 43.95 2.30
CA SER A 87 27.07 42.78 2.38
C SER A 87 27.12 41.90 1.11
N SER A 88 28.19 41.97 0.32
CA SER A 88 28.31 41.29 -0.97
C SER A 88 29.01 39.95 -0.84
N HIS A 89 28.25 38.86 -1.04
CA HIS A 89 28.80 37.50 -1.07
C HIS A 89 29.94 37.32 -2.08
N ILE A 90 29.93 38.06 -3.21
CA ILE A 90 30.99 38.01 -4.22
C ILE A 90 32.30 38.58 -3.69
N VAL A 91 32.24 39.66 -2.90
CA VAL A 91 33.43 40.26 -2.29
C VAL A 91 34.06 39.29 -1.28
N ALA A 92 33.23 38.66 -0.45
CA ALA A 92 33.69 37.62 0.49
C ALA A 92 34.32 36.42 -0.24
N GLN A 93 33.70 35.93 -1.32
CA GLN A 93 34.28 34.84 -2.14
C GLN A 93 35.64 35.21 -2.75
N LEU A 94 35.79 36.45 -3.23
CA LEU A 94 37.07 36.94 -3.75
C LEU A 94 38.13 37.03 -2.66
N LEU A 95 37.78 37.47 -1.44
CA LEU A 95 38.69 37.44 -0.30
C LEU A 95 39.17 36.01 -0.04
N TYR A 96 38.27 35.04 0.08
CA TYR A 96 38.65 33.65 0.39
C TYR A 96 39.47 33.00 -0.72
N ALA A 97 39.15 33.29 -1.99
CA ALA A 97 39.98 32.84 -3.12
C ALA A 97 41.39 33.44 -3.10
N THR A 98 41.52 34.71 -2.71
CA THR A 98 42.82 35.39 -2.60
C THR A 98 43.63 34.83 -1.42
N LEU A 99 43.00 34.64 -0.26
CA LEU A 99 43.63 34.02 0.92
C LEU A 99 44.16 32.62 0.60
N ALA A 100 43.36 31.80 -0.10
CA ALA A 100 43.77 30.49 -0.59
C ALA A 100 44.98 30.58 -1.54
N GLY A 101 44.94 31.50 -2.52
CA GLY A 101 46.02 31.68 -3.49
C GLY A 101 47.35 32.11 -2.87
N LEU A 102 47.31 32.85 -1.75
CA LEU A 102 48.50 33.25 -0.99
C LEU A 102 48.92 32.23 0.09
N GLY A 103 48.22 31.09 0.21
CA GLY A 103 48.52 30.07 1.21
C GLY A 103 48.21 30.48 2.66
N ARG A 104 47.37 31.50 2.87
CA ARG A 104 46.93 31.94 4.22
C ARG A 104 45.81 31.05 4.76
N LEU A 105 46.09 29.76 4.89
CA LEU A 105 45.09 28.75 5.29
C LEU A 105 44.63 28.92 6.75
N ASP A 106 45.51 29.37 7.64
CA ASP A 106 45.16 29.63 9.06
C ASP A 106 44.05 30.68 9.19
N GLU A 107 44.06 31.70 8.33
CA GLU A 107 43.04 32.75 8.31
C GLU A 107 41.70 32.25 7.74
N LEU A 108 41.73 31.27 6.82
CA LEU A 108 40.53 30.58 6.35
C LEU A 108 39.98 29.63 7.43
N GLN A 109 40.86 28.93 8.14
CA GLN A 109 40.51 28.02 9.24
C GLN A 109 39.80 28.77 10.35
N ALA A 110 40.36 29.88 10.84
CA ALA A 110 39.73 30.68 11.89
C ALA A 110 38.33 31.20 11.49
N ARG A 111 38.13 31.50 10.20
CA ARG A 111 36.81 31.91 9.69
C ARG A 111 35.84 30.74 9.55
N ALA A 112 36.32 29.56 9.18
CA ALA A 112 35.52 28.34 9.14
C ALA A 112 35.06 27.98 10.55
N GLU A 113 35.94 28.02 11.54
CA GLU A 113 35.63 27.81 12.97
C GLU A 113 34.65 28.86 13.51
N GLY A 114 34.68 30.07 12.96
CA GLY A 114 33.68 31.12 13.21
C GLY A 114 32.34 30.92 12.49
N GLY A 115 32.12 29.77 11.85
CA GLY A 115 30.87 29.40 11.17
C GLY A 115 30.72 29.93 9.75
N ASN A 116 31.79 30.44 9.11
CA ASN A 116 31.70 30.94 7.74
C ASN A 116 31.76 29.81 6.71
N LEU A 117 30.60 29.41 6.17
CA LEU A 117 30.49 28.33 5.17
C LEU A 117 31.37 28.54 3.93
N TYR A 118 31.47 29.76 3.41
CA TYR A 118 32.26 30.03 2.20
C TYR A 118 33.75 29.89 2.45
N ALA A 119 34.24 30.29 3.63
CA ALA A 119 35.62 30.07 4.05
C ALA A 119 35.89 28.57 4.23
N ALA A 120 34.99 27.85 4.89
CA ALA A 120 35.10 26.40 5.08
C ALA A 120 35.14 25.64 3.75
N LYS A 121 34.20 25.91 2.84
CA LYS A 121 34.18 25.31 1.49
C LYS A 121 35.46 25.59 0.73
N LYS A 122 35.96 26.83 0.79
CA LYS A 122 37.19 27.19 0.09
C LYS A 122 38.41 26.49 0.67
N LEU A 123 38.47 26.36 1.99
CA LEU A 123 39.54 25.65 2.68
C LEU A 123 39.54 24.16 2.36
N VAL A 124 38.38 23.50 2.42
CA VAL A 124 38.22 22.08 2.04
C VAL A 124 38.72 21.82 0.62
N VAL A 125 38.31 22.64 -0.36
CA VAL A 125 38.76 22.50 -1.76
C VAL A 125 40.29 22.59 -1.84
N VAL A 126 40.90 23.58 -1.19
CA VAL A 126 42.35 23.78 -1.25
C VAL A 126 43.13 22.65 -0.56
N LEU A 127 42.61 22.13 0.54
CA LEU A 127 43.23 21.01 1.26
C LEU A 127 43.15 19.72 0.44
N VAL A 128 41.99 19.43 -0.17
CA VAL A 128 41.83 18.28 -1.07
C VAL A 128 42.75 18.39 -2.29
N ASP A 129 42.78 19.55 -2.96
CA ASP A 129 43.65 19.80 -4.12
C ASP A 129 45.14 19.63 -3.75
N ALA A 130 45.50 19.89 -2.50
CA ALA A 130 46.84 19.70 -1.95
C ALA A 130 47.11 18.26 -1.44
N GLY A 131 46.13 17.35 -1.52
CA GLY A 131 46.22 15.98 -1.01
C GLY A 131 46.18 15.85 0.51
N ARG A 132 45.77 16.91 1.22
CA ARG A 132 45.66 16.98 2.69
C ARG A 132 44.24 16.59 3.15
N PHE A 133 43.87 15.34 2.91
CA PHE A 133 42.49 14.85 3.12
C PHE A 133 42.08 14.82 4.61
N ASP A 134 42.96 14.36 5.50
CA ASP A 134 42.69 14.32 6.94
C ASP A 134 42.41 15.72 7.50
N ASP A 135 43.16 16.72 7.02
CA ASP A 135 42.93 18.12 7.39
C ASP A 135 41.59 18.62 6.85
N ALA A 136 41.19 18.22 5.63
CA ALA A 136 39.89 18.58 5.06
C ALA A 136 38.72 17.98 5.86
N VAL A 137 38.87 16.75 6.37
CA VAL A 137 37.92 16.11 7.29
C VAL A 137 37.89 16.83 8.64
N ALA A 138 39.04 17.25 9.16
CA ALA A 138 39.12 18.02 10.40
C ALA A 138 38.40 19.38 10.29
N VAL A 139 38.44 20.02 9.11
CA VAL A 139 37.66 21.24 8.83
C VAL A 139 36.17 20.98 9.00
N GLN A 140 35.63 19.91 8.41
CA GLN A 140 34.21 19.55 8.57
C GLN A 140 33.85 19.34 10.04
N ALA A 141 34.64 18.54 10.77
CA ALA A 141 34.38 18.27 12.18
C ALA A 141 34.39 19.56 13.02
N SER A 142 35.32 20.47 12.77
CA SER A 142 35.34 21.78 13.44
C SER A 142 34.12 22.64 13.09
N PHE A 143 33.70 22.61 11.83
CA PHE A 143 32.56 23.37 11.32
C PHE A 143 31.23 22.87 11.92
N ASP A 144 31.08 21.55 12.10
CA ASP A 144 29.91 20.94 12.73
C ASP A 144 29.76 21.34 14.21
N THR A 145 30.87 21.66 14.88
CA THR A 145 30.86 22.16 16.28
C THR A 145 30.63 23.67 16.39
N ALA A 146 30.75 24.41 15.30
CA ALA A 146 30.53 25.86 15.29
C ALA A 146 29.02 26.16 15.33
N ASP A 147 28.64 27.36 15.81
CA ASP A 147 27.26 27.85 15.81
C ASP A 147 26.80 28.15 14.38
N THR A 148 26.49 27.10 13.64
CA THR A 148 26.13 27.11 12.22
C THR A 148 24.74 26.53 12.00
N SER A 149 24.10 26.96 10.91
CA SER A 149 22.83 26.34 10.50
C SER A 149 23.09 24.87 10.10
N PRO A 150 22.22 23.91 10.48
CA PRO A 150 22.30 22.53 10.01
C PRO A 150 22.42 22.42 8.48
N SER A 151 21.76 23.31 7.74
CA SER A 151 21.85 23.38 6.27
C SER A 151 23.26 23.68 5.76
N ASP A 152 24.03 24.47 6.51
CA ASP A 152 25.38 24.88 6.11
C ASP A 152 26.36 23.73 6.37
N ALA A 153 26.23 23.06 7.52
CA ALA A 153 26.97 21.84 7.85
C ALA A 153 26.76 20.75 6.79
N ASP A 154 25.51 20.51 6.39
CA ASP A 154 25.16 19.57 5.32
C ASP A 154 25.78 19.96 3.98
N SER A 155 25.74 21.24 3.64
CA SER A 155 26.29 21.76 2.40
C SER A 155 27.80 21.60 2.31
N LEU A 156 28.52 21.71 3.44
CA LEU A 156 29.96 21.44 3.51
C LEU A 156 30.24 19.94 3.43
N THR A 157 29.45 19.11 4.14
CA THR A 157 29.59 17.64 4.13
C THR A 157 29.46 17.10 2.70
N VAL A 158 28.43 17.51 1.96
CA VAL A 158 28.20 17.07 0.58
C VAL A 158 29.37 17.43 -0.32
N LEU A 159 29.94 18.63 -0.16
CA LEU A 159 31.12 19.05 -0.91
C LEU A 159 32.33 18.17 -0.59
N LEU A 160 32.65 17.99 0.69
CA LEU A 160 33.80 17.19 1.13
C LEU A 160 33.69 15.74 0.64
N VAL A 161 32.54 15.11 0.82
CA VAL A 161 32.31 13.72 0.41
C VAL A 161 32.45 13.55 -1.10
N THR A 162 31.90 14.48 -1.89
CA THR A 162 32.04 14.45 -3.35
C THR A 162 33.50 14.56 -3.77
N LEU A 163 34.24 15.50 -3.18
CA LEU A 163 35.65 15.73 -3.46
C LEU A 163 36.52 14.52 -3.07
N LEU A 164 36.25 13.87 -1.93
CA LEU A 164 36.96 12.67 -1.51
C LEU A 164 36.76 11.51 -2.50
N ILE A 165 35.52 11.30 -2.95
CA ILE A 165 35.19 10.27 -3.95
C ILE A 165 35.90 10.54 -5.28
N ASP A 166 35.86 11.78 -5.77
CA ASP A 166 36.53 12.19 -7.03
C ASP A 166 38.05 11.96 -6.99
N HIS A 167 38.65 12.03 -5.80
CA HIS A 167 40.07 11.74 -5.57
C HIS A 167 40.36 10.27 -5.20
N GLY A 168 39.35 9.39 -5.26
CA GLY A 168 39.48 7.96 -4.96
C GLY A 168 39.60 7.61 -3.47
N ARG A 169 39.36 8.58 -2.57
CA ARG A 169 39.40 8.42 -1.11
C ARG A 169 38.03 8.02 -0.57
N VAL A 170 37.52 6.90 -1.08
CA VAL A 170 36.18 6.39 -0.77
C VAL A 170 36.02 6.07 0.72
N ASP A 171 37.03 5.48 1.36
CA ASP A 171 36.93 5.07 2.76
C ASP A 171 36.76 6.29 3.70
N GLU A 172 37.51 7.38 3.50
CA GLU A 172 37.28 8.62 4.25
C GLU A 172 35.89 9.23 3.98
N ALA A 173 35.41 9.18 2.74
CA ALA A 173 34.09 9.68 2.40
C ALA A 173 32.99 8.89 3.14
N LEU A 174 33.15 7.57 3.25
CA LEU A 174 32.28 6.70 4.03
C LEU A 174 32.40 6.97 5.53
N ASP A 175 33.61 7.21 6.06
CA ASP A 175 33.83 7.52 7.47
C ASP A 175 33.10 8.82 7.89
N VAL A 176 33.13 9.84 7.04
CA VAL A 176 32.38 11.10 7.26
C VAL A 176 30.88 10.85 7.35
N GLN A 177 30.32 10.06 6.43
CA GLN A 177 28.88 9.76 6.43
C GLN A 177 28.47 8.79 7.55
N ARG A 178 29.37 7.87 7.93
CA ARG A 178 29.21 6.97 9.08
C ARG A 178 29.07 7.74 10.38
N ALA A 179 29.96 8.70 10.64
CA ALA A 179 29.86 9.54 11.83
C ALA A 179 28.51 10.28 11.94
N ARG A 180 27.94 10.71 10.80
CA ARG A 180 26.63 11.36 10.76
C ARG A 180 25.48 10.40 11.00
N ALA A 181 25.48 9.26 10.29
CA ALA A 181 24.46 8.23 10.46
C ALA A 181 24.40 7.71 11.91
N ASP A 182 25.57 7.54 12.53
CA ASP A 182 25.72 7.10 13.92
C ASP A 182 25.27 8.19 14.93
N ALA A 183 25.16 9.45 14.49
CA ALA A 183 24.62 10.58 15.24
C ALA A 183 23.10 10.77 15.03
N ASP A 184 22.41 9.75 14.52
CA ASP A 184 20.95 9.73 14.27
C ASP A 184 20.48 10.69 13.17
N ASP A 185 21.39 11.13 12.30
CA ASP A 185 21.06 11.92 11.10
C ASP A 185 20.51 11.01 10.00
N SER A 186 19.19 11.07 9.79
CA SER A 186 18.49 10.34 8.72
C SER A 186 19.05 10.63 7.32
N TYR A 187 19.44 11.86 7.01
CA TYR A 187 19.97 12.21 5.69
C TYR A 187 21.37 11.64 5.49
N GLY A 188 22.21 11.68 6.53
CA GLY A 188 23.52 11.03 6.55
C GLY A 188 23.41 9.51 6.39
N ALA A 189 22.44 8.89 7.05
CA ALA A 189 22.19 7.45 6.93
C ALA A 189 21.76 7.05 5.50
N ASP A 190 20.85 7.80 4.88
CA ASP A 190 20.44 7.60 3.49
C ASP A 190 21.63 7.72 2.53
N ARG A 191 22.45 8.77 2.72
CA ARG A 191 23.61 9.03 1.88
C ARG A 191 24.68 7.96 2.04
N LEU A 192 24.92 7.49 3.26
CA LEU A 192 25.83 6.40 3.54
C LEU A 192 25.37 5.10 2.86
N ALA A 193 24.10 4.73 3.00
CA ALA A 193 23.57 3.52 2.38
C ALA A 193 23.79 3.50 0.86
N TYR A 194 23.55 4.64 0.21
CA TYR A 194 23.80 4.80 -1.22
C TYR A 194 25.29 4.66 -1.59
N LEU A 195 26.19 5.30 -0.84
CA LEU A 195 27.63 5.21 -1.08
C LEU A 195 28.19 3.79 -0.83
N LEU A 196 27.71 3.12 0.22
CA LEU A 196 28.09 1.73 0.49
C LEU A 196 27.66 0.81 -0.66
N MET A 197 26.48 1.05 -1.25
CA MET A 197 26.00 0.31 -2.42
C MET A 197 26.87 0.58 -3.65
N GLU A 198 27.13 1.85 -3.99
CA GLU A 198 27.96 2.22 -5.15
C GLU A 198 29.37 1.65 -5.07
N HIS A 199 29.93 1.56 -3.85
CA HIS A 199 31.28 1.07 -3.60
C HIS A 199 31.35 -0.39 -3.11
N GLY A 200 30.25 -1.14 -3.20
CA GLY A 200 30.23 -2.59 -3.00
C GLY A 200 30.46 -3.07 -1.55
N ARG A 201 30.17 -2.24 -0.54
CA ARG A 201 30.38 -2.53 0.89
C ARG A 201 29.21 -3.35 1.48
N LEU A 202 29.08 -4.59 1.02
CA LEU A 202 27.95 -5.48 1.30
C LEU A 202 27.78 -5.85 2.77
N ASP A 203 28.88 -6.17 3.44
CA ASP A 203 28.83 -6.64 4.82
C ASP A 203 28.44 -5.52 5.79
N GLU A 204 28.86 -4.29 5.49
CA GLU A 204 28.44 -3.12 6.26
C GLU A 204 26.96 -2.80 6.04
N LEU A 205 26.48 -2.81 4.80
CA LEU A 205 25.05 -2.66 4.50
C LEU A 205 24.19 -3.71 5.21
N ARG A 206 24.65 -4.97 5.23
CA ARG A 206 23.97 -6.05 5.96
C ARG A 206 23.88 -5.74 7.44
N THR A 207 25.01 -5.34 8.05
CA THR A 207 25.06 -5.00 9.47
C THR A 207 24.07 -3.88 9.79
N ARG A 208 24.07 -2.79 9.01
CA ARG A 208 23.16 -1.65 9.25
C ARG A 208 21.69 -1.99 9.02
N ALA A 209 21.37 -2.83 8.04
CA ALA A 209 20.01 -3.31 7.80
C ALA A 209 19.48 -4.19 8.96
N ASP A 210 20.37 -4.92 9.64
CA ASP A 210 20.01 -5.87 10.70
C ASP A 210 19.93 -5.19 12.08
N THR A 211 20.96 -4.41 12.45
CA THR A 211 21.07 -3.78 13.78
C THR A 211 20.29 -2.48 13.89
N GLY A 212 20.07 -1.79 12.76
CA GLY A 212 19.32 -0.55 12.64
C GLY A 212 19.95 0.65 13.34
N ASP A 213 20.47 1.58 12.54
CA ASP A 213 20.48 3.01 12.90
C ASP A 213 19.02 3.51 13.03
N SER A 214 18.75 4.83 13.12
CA SER A 214 17.37 5.40 13.07
C SER A 214 16.44 4.65 12.12
N SER A 215 15.13 4.69 12.37
CA SER A 215 14.13 4.01 11.51
C SER A 215 14.31 4.35 10.02
N GLY A 216 14.69 5.58 9.67
CA GLY A 216 15.03 5.98 8.31
C GLY A 216 16.33 5.35 7.78
N GLY A 217 17.41 5.35 8.58
CA GLY A 217 18.68 4.75 8.19
C GLY A 217 18.60 3.24 7.95
N ARG A 218 17.77 2.53 8.74
CA ARG A 218 17.49 1.11 8.53
C ARG A 218 16.78 0.86 7.19
N GLU A 219 15.78 1.66 6.85
CA GLU A 219 15.04 1.53 5.59
C GLU A 219 15.96 1.74 4.37
N ALA A 220 16.80 2.77 4.40
CA ALA A 220 17.75 3.03 3.32
C ALA A 220 18.81 1.92 3.19
N ALA A 221 19.30 1.38 4.31
CA ALA A 221 20.22 0.24 4.29
C ALA A 221 19.57 -1.01 3.69
N CYS A 222 18.31 -1.32 4.03
CA CYS A 222 17.55 -2.42 3.43
C CYS A 222 17.36 -2.24 1.91
N ASP A 223 16.98 -1.04 1.45
CA ASP A 223 16.82 -0.75 0.02
C ASP A 223 18.14 -0.92 -0.75
N ALA A 224 19.20 -0.27 -0.26
CA ALA A 224 20.53 -0.35 -0.84
C ALA A 224 21.06 -1.79 -0.90
N LEU A 225 20.91 -2.54 0.20
CA LEU A 225 21.31 -3.94 0.29
C LEU A 225 20.53 -4.81 -0.70
N ALA A 226 19.20 -4.65 -0.77
CA ALA A 226 18.35 -5.40 -1.68
C ALA A 226 18.71 -5.17 -3.15
N ARG A 227 18.91 -3.91 -3.55
CA ARG A 227 19.35 -3.55 -4.90
C ARG A 227 20.71 -4.16 -5.24
N MET A 228 21.66 -4.11 -4.30
CA MET A 228 23.00 -4.66 -4.53
C MET A 228 23.00 -6.18 -4.65
N MET A 229 22.26 -6.88 -3.78
CA MET A 229 22.09 -8.33 -3.88
C MET A 229 21.40 -8.73 -5.19
N ALA A 230 20.43 -7.93 -5.65
CA ALA A 230 19.74 -8.14 -6.91
C ALA A 230 20.69 -8.00 -8.11
N ALA A 231 21.57 -7.00 -8.08
CA ALA A 231 22.60 -6.79 -9.09
C ALA A 231 23.67 -7.92 -9.10
N GLN A 232 24.03 -8.46 -7.94
CA GLN A 232 25.02 -9.52 -7.78
C GLN A 232 24.47 -10.95 -7.92
N ASP A 233 23.22 -11.11 -8.33
CA ASP A 233 22.51 -12.39 -8.46
C ASP A 233 22.45 -13.25 -7.18
N ARG A 234 22.42 -12.61 -6.00
CA ARG A 234 22.37 -13.28 -4.69
C ARG A 234 20.92 -13.60 -4.29
N VAL A 235 20.24 -14.42 -5.10
CA VAL A 235 18.79 -14.69 -5.00
C VAL A 235 18.40 -15.36 -3.69
N GLU A 236 19.14 -16.36 -3.23
CA GLU A 236 18.81 -17.10 -1.99
C GLU A 236 18.87 -16.20 -0.75
N GLU A 237 19.83 -15.26 -0.73
CA GLU A 237 19.94 -14.32 0.39
C GLU A 237 18.82 -13.27 0.34
N LEU A 238 18.48 -12.77 -0.84
CA LEU A 238 17.30 -11.93 -1.03
C LEU A 238 16.03 -12.63 -0.54
N ARG A 239 15.85 -13.91 -0.89
CA ARG A 239 14.71 -14.73 -0.46
C ARG A 239 14.65 -14.84 1.05
N THR A 240 15.77 -15.22 1.67
CA THR A 240 15.89 -15.31 3.13
C THR A 240 15.49 -14.01 3.83
N ARG A 241 15.90 -12.84 3.29
CA ARG A 241 15.51 -11.54 3.86
C ARG A 241 14.04 -11.20 3.62
N ALA A 242 13.50 -11.50 2.44
CA ALA A 242 12.08 -11.30 2.15
C ALA A 242 11.19 -12.14 3.08
N ASP A 243 11.58 -13.39 3.34
CA ASP A 243 10.92 -14.31 4.28
C ASP A 243 11.03 -13.80 5.73
N ALA A 244 12.12 -13.11 6.08
CA ALA A 244 12.29 -12.43 7.36
C ALA A 244 11.51 -11.11 7.48
N GLY A 245 10.78 -10.68 6.43
CA GLY A 245 9.91 -9.51 6.45
C GLY A 245 10.44 -8.27 5.73
N ASP A 246 11.65 -8.30 5.15
CA ASP A 246 12.26 -7.17 4.43
C ASP A 246 11.49 -6.86 3.13
N SER A 247 10.76 -5.74 3.10
CA SER A 247 9.95 -5.33 1.95
C SER A 247 10.78 -4.98 0.72
N TYR A 248 11.98 -4.41 0.90
CA TYR A 248 12.83 -4.04 -0.23
C TYR A 248 13.45 -5.26 -0.89
N ALA A 249 13.84 -6.26 -0.09
CA ALA A 249 14.29 -7.56 -0.61
C ALA A 249 13.19 -8.25 -1.41
N ARG A 250 11.95 -8.24 -0.90
CA ARG A 250 10.77 -8.77 -1.58
C ARG A 250 10.50 -8.08 -2.91
N ASP A 251 10.47 -6.75 -2.93
CA ASP A 251 10.22 -5.96 -4.15
C ASP A 251 11.27 -6.23 -5.23
N ASN A 252 12.54 -6.35 -4.82
CA ASN A 252 13.63 -6.66 -5.75
C ASN A 252 13.53 -8.10 -6.30
N LEU A 253 13.15 -9.09 -5.49
CA LEU A 253 12.89 -10.46 -5.99
C LEU A 253 11.79 -10.46 -7.05
N ILE A 254 10.68 -9.81 -6.75
CA ILE A 254 9.53 -9.72 -7.64
C ILE A 254 9.91 -9.01 -8.95
N PHE A 255 10.61 -7.87 -8.87
CA PHE A 255 11.10 -7.16 -10.05
C PHE A 255 11.98 -8.04 -10.93
N ARG A 256 12.85 -8.85 -10.32
CA ARG A 256 13.71 -9.78 -11.05
C ARG A 256 12.95 -10.93 -11.68
N MET A 257 12.01 -11.53 -10.97
CA MET A 257 11.17 -12.61 -11.50
C MET A 257 10.35 -12.13 -12.70
N ARG A 258 9.85 -10.88 -12.67
CA ARG A 258 9.24 -10.23 -13.84
C ARG A 258 10.20 -10.10 -15.01
N LYS A 259 11.40 -9.56 -14.78
CA LYS A 259 12.41 -9.37 -15.84
C LYS A 259 12.86 -10.70 -16.49
N LYS A 260 12.87 -11.80 -15.73
CA LYS A 260 13.18 -13.14 -16.23
C LYS A 260 11.95 -13.90 -16.76
N HIS A 261 10.75 -13.31 -16.72
CA HIS A 261 9.46 -13.98 -16.96
C HIS A 261 9.30 -15.31 -16.19
N SER A 262 9.85 -15.38 -14.97
CA SER A 262 9.76 -16.57 -14.13
C SER A 262 8.39 -16.65 -13.46
N THR A 263 7.40 -17.11 -14.23
CA THR A 263 6.01 -17.21 -13.76
C THR A 263 5.81 -18.30 -12.71
N GLU A 264 6.64 -19.35 -12.69
CA GLU A 264 6.58 -20.41 -11.67
C GLU A 264 7.07 -19.93 -10.30
N ASP A 265 8.15 -19.14 -10.25
CA ASP A 265 8.64 -18.59 -8.99
C ASP A 265 7.68 -17.55 -8.39
N LEU A 266 7.05 -16.74 -9.24
CA LEU A 266 5.99 -15.82 -8.82
C LEU A 266 4.77 -16.57 -8.29
N ARG A 267 4.40 -17.72 -8.89
CA ARG A 267 3.31 -18.57 -8.39
C ARG A 267 3.61 -19.16 -7.02
N ALA A 268 4.83 -19.64 -6.79
CA ALA A 268 5.22 -20.16 -5.48
C ALA A 268 5.10 -19.10 -4.37
N LEU A 269 5.52 -17.86 -4.65
CA LEU A 269 5.35 -16.74 -3.70
C LEU A 269 3.88 -16.39 -3.47
N VAL A 270 3.03 -16.48 -4.49
CA VAL A 270 1.58 -16.28 -4.34
C VAL A 270 0.94 -17.40 -3.51
N ASP A 271 1.34 -18.65 -3.72
CA ASP A 271 0.87 -19.80 -2.95
C ASP A 271 1.28 -19.70 -1.47
N ASP A 272 2.41 -19.05 -1.18
CA ASP A 272 2.87 -18.69 0.17
C ASP A 272 2.18 -17.43 0.74
N GLY A 273 1.28 -16.78 0.00
CA GLY A 273 0.48 -15.63 0.43
C GLY A 273 1.08 -14.25 0.12
N ASP A 274 2.09 -14.15 -0.76
CA ASP A 274 2.75 -12.89 -1.08
C ASP A 274 1.90 -11.99 -2.00
N THR A 275 1.39 -10.92 -1.40
CA THR A 275 0.46 -9.96 -2.00
C THR A 275 1.06 -9.10 -3.13
N TYR A 276 2.38 -8.86 -3.13
CA TYR A 276 3.06 -8.09 -4.17
C TYR A 276 3.46 -8.99 -5.35
N ALA A 277 3.83 -10.25 -5.07
CA ALA A 277 4.03 -11.26 -6.11
C ALA A 277 2.73 -11.50 -6.89
N ALA A 278 1.57 -11.48 -6.22
CA ALA A 278 0.25 -11.58 -6.86
C ALA A 278 -0.01 -10.42 -7.84
N VAL A 279 0.30 -9.17 -7.45
CA VAL A 279 0.14 -7.99 -8.32
C VAL A 279 1.13 -8.01 -9.50
N ALA A 280 2.36 -8.48 -9.27
CA ALA A 280 3.35 -8.63 -10.33
C ALA A 280 3.00 -9.73 -11.33
N LEU A 281 2.50 -10.87 -10.85
CA LEU A 281 1.99 -11.95 -11.68
C LEU A 281 0.77 -11.47 -12.48
N ALA A 282 -0.16 -10.75 -11.86
CA ALA A 282 -1.32 -10.18 -12.55
C ALA A 282 -0.96 -9.16 -13.65
N ARG A 283 0.14 -8.41 -13.50
CA ARG A 283 0.63 -7.46 -14.52
C ARG A 283 1.34 -8.13 -15.69
N GLU A 284 1.99 -9.27 -15.48
CA GLU A 284 2.58 -10.07 -16.56
C GLU A 284 1.51 -10.91 -17.29
N LEU A 285 0.37 -11.16 -16.63
CA LEU A 285 -0.77 -11.89 -17.17
C LEU A 285 -1.87 -10.92 -17.59
N GLU A 286 -1.69 -10.19 -18.69
CA GLU A 286 -2.72 -9.30 -19.28
C GLU A 286 -4.09 -9.99 -19.53
N HIS A 287 -4.16 -11.32 -19.44
CA HIS A 287 -5.39 -12.10 -19.32
C HIS A 287 -5.21 -13.27 -18.33
N PRO A 288 -5.92 -13.32 -17.18
CA PRO A 288 -5.86 -14.47 -16.28
C PRO A 288 -6.33 -15.73 -17.02
N ARG A 289 -5.51 -16.79 -17.00
CA ARG A 289 -5.75 -17.99 -17.82
C ARG A 289 -6.61 -19.03 -17.10
N SER A 290 -6.93 -18.85 -15.81
CA SER A 290 -7.72 -19.80 -15.04
C SER A 290 -8.58 -19.19 -13.93
N ASP A 291 -9.70 -19.84 -13.61
CA ASP A 291 -10.61 -19.48 -12.51
C ASP A 291 -9.93 -19.53 -11.14
N ARG A 292 -8.87 -20.33 -10.99
CA ARG A 292 -8.10 -20.48 -9.75
C ARG A 292 -7.25 -19.24 -9.45
N GLU A 293 -6.69 -18.63 -10.49
CA GLU A 293 -5.90 -17.39 -10.38
C GLU A 293 -6.79 -16.18 -10.07
N LEU A 294 -8.00 -16.14 -10.64
CA LEU A 294 -9.02 -15.13 -10.32
C LEU A 294 -9.52 -15.28 -8.86
N SER A 295 -9.64 -16.51 -8.36
CA SER A 295 -10.03 -16.77 -6.97
C SER A 295 -9.02 -16.25 -5.96
N ALA A 296 -7.74 -16.56 -6.14
CA ALA A 296 -6.68 -16.10 -5.24
C ALA A 296 -6.60 -14.57 -5.19
N PHE A 297 -6.79 -13.90 -6.34
CA PHE A 297 -6.83 -12.45 -6.43
C PHE A 297 -8.00 -11.84 -5.64
N ILE A 298 -9.20 -12.41 -5.74
CA ILE A 298 -10.38 -11.95 -5.02
C ILE A 298 -10.24 -12.16 -3.50
N ASP A 299 -9.67 -13.29 -3.08
CA ASP A 299 -9.43 -13.60 -1.67
C ASP A 299 -8.47 -12.58 -1.04
N LEU A 300 -7.40 -12.23 -1.76
CA LEU A 300 -6.43 -11.24 -1.32
C LEU A 300 -7.03 -9.82 -1.13
N LEU A 301 -7.85 -9.38 -2.08
CA LEU A 301 -8.51 -8.07 -1.98
C LEU A 301 -9.47 -8.00 -0.79
N ALA A 302 -10.07 -9.13 -0.42
CA ALA A 302 -10.93 -9.28 0.75
C ALA A 302 -10.12 -9.18 2.06
N GLU A 303 -8.99 -9.89 2.16
CA GLU A 303 -8.14 -9.82 3.36
C GLU A 303 -7.64 -8.40 3.64
N ARG A 304 -7.40 -7.62 2.59
CA ARG A 304 -6.90 -6.24 2.69
C ARG A 304 -7.98 -5.17 2.88
N GLY A 305 -9.27 -5.52 2.87
CA GLY A 305 -10.34 -4.53 2.98
C GLY A 305 -10.50 -3.61 1.76
N SER A 306 -10.01 -4.04 0.58
CA SER A 306 -9.96 -3.20 -0.63
C SER A 306 -11.32 -3.15 -1.35
N ILE A 307 -12.28 -2.49 -0.72
CA ILE A 307 -13.70 -2.45 -1.12
C ILE A 307 -13.90 -1.94 -2.56
N ASP A 308 -13.22 -0.86 -2.96
CA ASP A 308 -13.44 -0.23 -4.27
C ASP A 308 -12.97 -1.13 -5.42
N GLN A 309 -11.89 -1.87 -5.20
CA GLN A 309 -11.33 -2.82 -6.17
C GLN A 309 -12.19 -4.09 -6.26
N LEU A 310 -12.68 -4.59 -5.12
CA LEU A 310 -13.66 -5.67 -5.10
C LEU A 310 -14.96 -5.28 -5.81
N ARG A 311 -15.48 -4.07 -5.61
CA ARG A 311 -16.68 -3.56 -6.30
C ARG A 311 -16.51 -3.52 -7.82
N ALA A 312 -15.33 -3.12 -8.31
CA ALA A 312 -15.06 -3.12 -9.75
C ALA A 312 -15.20 -4.54 -10.35
N LEU A 313 -14.74 -5.56 -9.62
CA LEU A 313 -14.82 -6.97 -10.04
C LEU A 313 -16.23 -7.57 -9.94
N VAL A 314 -17.11 -6.98 -9.12
CA VAL A 314 -18.54 -7.36 -9.07
C VAL A 314 -19.24 -7.05 -10.40
N GLY A 315 -18.86 -5.94 -11.06
CA GLY A 315 -19.41 -5.55 -12.37
C GLY A 315 -19.07 -6.54 -13.50
N GLU A 316 -17.98 -7.30 -13.35
CA GLU A 316 -17.57 -8.37 -14.27
C GLU A 316 -18.24 -9.72 -13.98
N SER A 317 -19.25 -9.73 -13.09
CA SER A 317 -20.09 -10.91 -12.74
C SER A 317 -19.39 -12.04 -11.98
N SER A 318 -18.25 -11.79 -11.32
CA SER A 318 -17.62 -12.80 -10.45
C SER A 318 -18.45 -13.03 -9.17
N THR A 319 -19.14 -14.16 -9.10
CA THR A 319 -19.92 -14.57 -7.92
C THR A 319 -19.06 -14.62 -6.65
N LEU A 320 -17.78 -15.02 -6.78
CA LEU A 320 -16.84 -15.08 -5.66
C LEU A 320 -16.50 -13.69 -5.09
N ALA A 321 -16.35 -12.68 -5.96
CA ALA A 321 -16.09 -11.29 -5.53
C ALA A 321 -17.24 -10.74 -4.69
N ILE A 322 -18.47 -11.07 -5.08
CA ILE A 322 -19.68 -10.71 -4.33
C ILE A 322 -19.68 -11.37 -2.95
N TYR A 323 -19.38 -12.67 -2.88
CA TYR A 323 -19.27 -13.37 -1.59
C TYR A 323 -18.24 -12.75 -0.66
N ARG A 324 -17.04 -12.47 -1.16
CA ARG A 324 -15.99 -11.86 -0.35
C ARG A 324 -16.31 -10.44 0.09
N LEU A 325 -16.86 -9.63 -0.80
CA LEU A 325 -17.23 -8.25 -0.49
C LEU A 325 -18.38 -8.17 0.53
N THR A 326 -19.39 -9.02 0.38
CA THR A 326 -20.53 -9.09 1.31
C THR A 326 -20.10 -9.60 2.69
N HIS A 327 -19.24 -10.63 2.75
CA HIS A 327 -18.64 -11.10 4.00
C HIS A 327 -17.85 -9.99 4.71
N LEU A 328 -17.08 -9.21 3.95
CA LEU A 328 -16.31 -8.09 4.48
C LEU A 328 -17.19 -6.99 5.07
N PHE A 329 -18.27 -6.62 4.36
CA PHE A 329 -19.24 -5.67 4.87
C PHE A 329 -19.96 -6.16 6.12
N THR A 330 -20.31 -7.45 6.18
CA THR A 330 -20.91 -8.05 7.38
C THR A 330 -19.98 -7.97 8.59
N HIS A 331 -18.69 -8.30 8.43
CA HIS A 331 -17.70 -8.19 9.51
C HIS A 331 -17.46 -6.75 9.97
N GLN A 332 -17.58 -5.77 9.08
CA GLN A 332 -17.46 -4.35 9.41
C GLN A 332 -18.75 -3.74 10.00
N GLY A 333 -19.81 -4.53 10.17
CA GLY A 333 -21.12 -4.05 10.63
C GLY A 333 -21.89 -3.25 9.59
N ARG A 334 -21.41 -3.19 8.34
CA ARG A 334 -22.02 -2.48 7.20
C ARG A 334 -23.06 -3.36 6.51
N ILE A 335 -24.04 -3.82 7.28
CA ILE A 335 -25.01 -4.84 6.82
C ILE A 335 -25.83 -4.34 5.63
N ASP A 336 -26.22 -3.07 5.61
CA ASP A 336 -27.06 -2.52 4.53
C ASP A 336 -26.31 -2.46 3.19
N ASP A 337 -24.99 -2.24 3.20
CA ASP A 337 -24.15 -2.29 2.00
C ASP A 337 -24.06 -3.73 1.44
N ALA A 338 -24.00 -4.73 2.32
CA ALA A 338 -23.98 -6.13 1.90
C ALA A 338 -25.33 -6.58 1.32
N ILE A 339 -26.44 -6.14 1.91
CA ILE A 339 -27.80 -6.37 1.41
C ILE A 339 -27.99 -5.72 0.04
N ALA A 340 -27.51 -4.48 -0.15
CA ALA A 340 -27.62 -3.76 -1.42
C ALA A 340 -26.97 -4.54 -2.58
N ILE A 341 -25.78 -5.14 -2.37
CA ILE A 341 -25.10 -5.91 -3.42
C ILE A 341 -25.94 -7.11 -3.90
N TRP A 342 -26.52 -7.87 -2.97
CA TRP A 342 -27.37 -9.00 -3.34
C TRP A 342 -28.71 -8.56 -3.94
N GLY A 343 -29.22 -7.39 -3.53
CA GLY A 343 -30.36 -6.71 -4.15
C GLY A 343 -30.10 -6.37 -5.61
N ASP A 344 -29.04 -5.62 -5.88
CA ASP A 344 -28.63 -5.21 -7.23
C ASP A 344 -28.42 -6.43 -8.14
N ARG A 345 -27.80 -7.51 -7.62
CA ARG A 345 -27.61 -8.75 -8.39
C ARG A 345 -28.93 -9.44 -8.72
N THR A 346 -29.87 -9.46 -7.77
CA THR A 346 -31.20 -10.07 -7.98
C THR A 346 -31.96 -9.32 -9.08
N GLU A 347 -31.85 -7.99 -9.13
CA GLU A 347 -32.47 -7.15 -10.17
C GLU A 347 -31.76 -7.29 -11.52
N ALA A 348 -30.43 -7.31 -11.53
CA ALA A 348 -29.62 -7.40 -12.74
C ALA A 348 -29.67 -8.79 -13.40
N GLN A 349 -29.86 -9.86 -12.63
CA GLN A 349 -29.90 -11.24 -13.11
C GLN A 349 -31.14 -11.99 -12.61
N PRO A 350 -32.32 -11.77 -13.22
CA PRO A 350 -33.58 -12.43 -12.80
C PRO A 350 -33.55 -13.96 -12.87
N ASN A 351 -32.62 -14.54 -13.63
CA ASN A 351 -32.46 -16.00 -13.77
C ASN A 351 -31.47 -16.60 -12.75
N ASP A 352 -30.78 -15.78 -11.94
CA ASP A 352 -29.89 -16.26 -10.87
C ASP A 352 -30.73 -16.61 -9.63
N TRP A 353 -31.09 -17.88 -9.47
CA TRP A 353 -31.83 -18.39 -8.32
C TRP A 353 -31.04 -18.28 -7.00
N HIS A 354 -29.72 -18.10 -7.06
CA HIS A 354 -28.85 -18.06 -5.90
C HIS A 354 -28.86 -16.69 -5.22
N ALA A 355 -28.98 -15.62 -5.99
CA ALA A 355 -29.03 -14.24 -5.49
C ALA A 355 -30.24 -13.95 -4.55
N PRO A 356 -31.51 -14.24 -4.91
CA PRO A 356 -32.66 -13.99 -4.04
C PRO A 356 -32.62 -14.85 -2.77
N TYR A 357 -32.10 -16.09 -2.87
CA TYR A 357 -31.88 -16.94 -1.70
C TYR A 357 -30.90 -16.33 -0.70
N ARG A 358 -29.72 -15.87 -1.15
CA ARG A 358 -28.72 -15.26 -0.28
C ARG A 358 -29.20 -13.95 0.33
N LEU A 359 -29.92 -13.15 -0.45
CA LEU A 359 -30.54 -11.93 0.04
C LEU A 359 -31.55 -12.23 1.16
N ALA A 360 -32.49 -13.16 0.94
CA ALA A 360 -33.46 -13.57 1.96
C ALA A 360 -32.78 -14.14 3.22
N GLN A 361 -31.69 -14.89 3.07
CA GLN A 361 -30.90 -15.40 4.18
C GLN A 361 -30.25 -14.25 4.99
N MET A 362 -29.57 -13.31 4.33
CA MET A 362 -28.93 -12.18 5.02
C MET A 362 -29.95 -11.29 5.73
N LEU A 363 -31.10 -11.04 5.10
CA LEU A 363 -32.18 -10.29 5.73
C LEU A 363 -32.67 -11.00 7.00
N ALA A 364 -32.74 -12.33 6.99
CA ALA A 364 -33.18 -13.10 8.15
C ALA A 364 -32.14 -13.13 9.28
N GLU A 365 -30.86 -13.38 8.94
CA GLU A 365 -29.74 -13.40 9.90
C GLU A 365 -29.58 -12.06 10.62
N HIS A 366 -29.93 -10.95 9.97
CA HIS A 366 -29.85 -9.60 10.52
C HIS A 366 -31.21 -9.00 10.91
N GLY A 367 -32.27 -9.82 11.02
CA GLY A 367 -33.57 -9.44 11.56
C GLY A 367 -34.33 -8.35 10.78
N ARG A 368 -34.09 -8.22 9.47
CA ARG A 368 -34.74 -7.25 8.57
C ARG A 368 -36.13 -7.72 8.14
N ILE A 369 -37.03 -7.87 9.10
CA ILE A 369 -38.38 -8.45 8.92
C ILE A 369 -39.22 -7.65 7.91
N ASP A 370 -39.19 -6.32 7.96
CA ASP A 370 -40.00 -5.49 7.06
C ASP A 370 -39.57 -5.62 5.59
N GLN A 371 -38.26 -5.75 5.35
CA GLN A 371 -37.72 -6.00 4.01
C GLN A 371 -38.05 -7.42 3.53
N LEU A 372 -38.05 -8.42 4.43
CA LEU A 372 -38.52 -9.77 4.12
C LEU A 372 -40.02 -9.80 3.80
N ARG A 373 -40.85 -9.05 4.54
CA ARG A 373 -42.29 -8.92 4.29
C ARG A 373 -42.55 -8.32 2.90
N ALA A 374 -41.92 -7.21 2.57
CA ALA A 374 -42.08 -6.58 1.26
C ALA A 374 -41.71 -7.53 0.09
N ARG A 375 -40.70 -8.37 0.27
CA ARG A 375 -40.31 -9.39 -0.71
C ARG A 375 -41.29 -10.56 -0.75
N ALA A 376 -41.78 -11.02 0.41
CA ALA A 376 -42.81 -12.05 0.49
C ALA A 376 -44.12 -11.60 -0.18
N ASP A 377 -44.51 -10.34 0.01
CA ASP A 377 -45.67 -9.73 -0.67
C ASP A 377 -45.49 -9.67 -2.19
N SER A 378 -44.24 -9.66 -2.66
CA SER A 378 -43.87 -9.75 -4.08
C SER A 378 -43.74 -11.21 -4.58
N ASP A 379 -44.19 -12.18 -3.78
CA ASP A 379 -44.17 -13.63 -4.03
C ASP A 379 -42.77 -14.25 -4.16
N ASP A 380 -41.76 -13.68 -3.49
CA ASP A 380 -40.44 -14.30 -3.36
C ASP A 380 -40.50 -15.50 -2.40
N ALA A 381 -40.46 -16.71 -2.98
CA ALA A 381 -40.55 -17.98 -2.25
C ALA A 381 -39.47 -18.13 -1.16
N TYR A 382 -38.25 -17.61 -1.36
CA TYR A 382 -37.20 -17.70 -0.35
C TYR A 382 -37.42 -16.72 0.80
N ALA A 383 -37.96 -15.54 0.50
CA ALA A 383 -38.33 -14.55 1.52
C ALA A 383 -39.50 -15.06 2.38
N VAL A 384 -40.54 -15.64 1.75
CA VAL A 384 -41.67 -16.28 2.45
C VAL A 384 -41.18 -17.34 3.44
N LEU A 385 -40.29 -18.23 3.00
CA LEU A 385 -39.74 -19.30 3.85
C LEU A 385 -38.93 -18.76 5.04
N ARG A 386 -38.04 -17.80 4.78
CA ARG A 386 -37.19 -17.20 5.82
C ARG A 386 -37.98 -16.36 6.81
N LEU A 387 -39.01 -15.65 6.34
CA LEU A 387 -39.92 -14.90 7.18
C LEU A 387 -40.74 -15.82 8.08
N ALA A 388 -41.29 -16.90 7.54
CA ALA A 388 -42.04 -17.89 8.32
C ALA A 388 -41.17 -18.52 9.43
N ASP A 389 -39.91 -18.82 9.14
CA ASP A 389 -38.97 -19.36 10.12
C ASP A 389 -38.66 -18.37 11.25
N LEU A 390 -38.47 -17.10 10.91
CA LEU A 390 -38.26 -16.02 11.87
C LEU A 390 -39.48 -15.80 12.76
N LEU A 391 -40.67 -15.73 12.17
CA LEU A 391 -41.93 -15.57 12.89
C LEU A 391 -42.19 -16.74 13.84
N ALA A 392 -41.96 -17.98 13.38
CA ALA A 392 -42.07 -19.17 14.22
C ALA A 392 -41.06 -19.17 15.38
N GLY A 393 -39.81 -18.78 15.12
CA GLY A 393 -38.77 -18.64 16.15
C GLY A 393 -39.08 -17.54 17.18
N GLN A 394 -39.87 -16.53 16.81
CA GLN A 394 -40.36 -15.48 17.70
C GLN A 394 -41.67 -15.85 18.43
N GLY A 395 -42.20 -17.06 18.21
CA GLY A 395 -43.45 -17.54 18.80
C GLY A 395 -44.73 -17.03 18.10
N GLN A 396 -44.61 -16.36 16.96
CA GLN A 396 -45.73 -15.88 16.16
C GLN A 396 -46.19 -16.95 15.14
N LEU A 397 -46.55 -18.14 15.65
CA LEU A 397 -46.84 -19.32 14.83
C LEU A 397 -48.03 -19.12 13.89
N GLU A 398 -49.13 -18.51 14.36
CA GLU A 398 -50.31 -18.25 13.53
C GLU A 398 -50.04 -17.27 12.37
N GLU A 399 -49.17 -16.28 12.57
CA GLU A 399 -48.76 -15.37 11.51
C GLU A 399 -47.91 -16.11 10.47
N ALA A 400 -46.99 -16.98 10.91
CA ALA A 400 -46.19 -17.83 10.02
C ALA A 400 -47.05 -18.82 9.22
N ILE A 401 -48.06 -19.42 9.86
CA ILE A 401 -49.02 -20.33 9.22
C ILE A 401 -49.85 -19.58 8.16
N THR A 402 -50.39 -18.41 8.52
CA THR A 402 -51.17 -17.57 7.59
C THR A 402 -50.35 -17.18 6.37
N LEU A 403 -49.09 -16.78 6.58
CA LEU A 403 -48.16 -16.45 5.50
C LEU A 403 -47.91 -17.63 4.56
N LEU A 404 -47.61 -18.82 5.10
CA LEU A 404 -47.36 -20.01 4.29
C LEU A 404 -48.62 -20.55 3.60
N GLN A 405 -49.81 -20.32 4.17
CA GLN A 405 -51.08 -20.62 3.52
C GLN A 405 -51.35 -19.69 2.33
N ALA A 406 -50.98 -18.42 2.43
CA ALA A 406 -51.11 -17.45 1.34
C ALA A 406 -50.13 -17.72 0.18
N HIS A 407 -48.97 -18.31 0.47
CA HIS A 407 -47.91 -18.58 -0.49
C HIS A 407 -47.51 -20.07 -0.50
N PRO A 408 -48.22 -20.94 -1.25
CA PRO A 408 -48.07 -22.40 -1.19
C PRO A 408 -46.83 -22.92 -1.94
N HIS A 409 -45.67 -22.30 -1.74
CA HIS A 409 -44.38 -22.69 -2.35
C HIS A 409 -43.71 -23.88 -1.64
N SER A 410 -44.07 -24.15 -0.38
CA SER A 410 -43.42 -25.19 0.44
C SER A 410 -44.38 -25.80 1.46
N PRO A 411 -45.20 -26.77 1.06
CA PRO A 411 -46.17 -27.42 1.94
C PRO A 411 -45.51 -28.11 3.15
N ASP A 412 -44.25 -28.55 3.03
CA ASP A 412 -43.51 -29.20 4.11
C ASP A 412 -43.29 -28.29 5.31
N ARG A 413 -42.98 -27.01 5.07
CA ARG A 413 -42.74 -26.02 6.13
C ARG A 413 -44.02 -25.72 6.90
N LEU A 414 -45.14 -25.58 6.17
CA LEU A 414 -46.46 -25.36 6.74
C LEU A 414 -46.94 -26.58 7.55
N VAL A 415 -46.78 -27.78 7.00
CA VAL A 415 -47.11 -29.04 7.69
C VAL A 415 -46.34 -29.17 8.99
N LYS A 416 -45.04 -28.85 9.01
CA LYS A 416 -44.24 -28.89 10.23
C LYS A 416 -44.79 -27.94 11.30
N LEU A 417 -45.04 -26.67 10.95
CA LEU A 417 -45.57 -25.70 11.90
C LEU A 417 -46.97 -26.09 12.44
N LEU A 418 -47.84 -26.62 11.57
CA LEU A 418 -49.16 -27.11 11.98
C LEU A 418 -49.07 -28.32 12.92
N LEU A 419 -48.10 -29.22 12.72
CA LEU A 419 -47.85 -30.34 13.64
C LEU A 419 -47.27 -29.87 14.98
N ASP A 420 -46.34 -28.93 14.96
CA ASP A 420 -45.75 -28.33 16.16
C ASP A 420 -46.82 -27.62 17.02
N GLU A 421 -47.86 -27.06 16.39
CA GLU A 421 -49.03 -26.46 17.07
C GLU A 421 -50.14 -27.48 17.42
N GLY A 422 -50.02 -28.74 16.98
CA GLY A 422 -51.01 -29.80 17.22
C GLY A 422 -52.24 -29.75 16.30
N ARG A 423 -52.23 -28.92 15.25
CA ARG A 423 -53.27 -28.79 14.21
C ARG A 423 -53.13 -29.88 13.15
N ILE A 424 -53.30 -31.10 13.61
CA ILE A 424 -53.04 -32.34 12.87
C ILE A 424 -53.90 -32.46 11.61
N ASP A 425 -55.21 -32.17 11.71
CA ASP A 425 -56.13 -32.30 10.57
C ASP A 425 -55.80 -31.30 9.45
N ASP A 426 -55.39 -30.09 9.82
CA ASP A 426 -54.96 -29.06 8.87
C ASP A 426 -53.66 -29.48 8.17
N ALA A 427 -52.70 -30.05 8.91
CA ALA A 427 -51.45 -30.57 8.35
C ALA A 427 -51.72 -31.70 7.33
N VAL A 428 -52.63 -32.61 7.64
CA VAL A 428 -53.05 -33.69 6.73
C VAL A 428 -53.77 -33.10 5.51
N ALA A 429 -54.62 -32.09 5.67
CA ALA A 429 -55.33 -31.45 4.56
C ALA A 429 -54.35 -30.76 3.58
N VAL A 430 -53.38 -30.00 4.09
CA VAL A 430 -52.33 -29.35 3.29
C VAL A 430 -51.54 -30.39 2.50
N ARG A 431 -51.15 -31.50 3.15
CA ARG A 431 -50.42 -32.59 2.49
C ARG A 431 -51.24 -33.29 1.40
N ARG A 432 -52.53 -33.55 1.65
CA ARG A 432 -53.45 -34.11 0.64
C ARG A 432 -53.61 -33.18 -0.56
N ALA A 433 -53.63 -31.86 -0.34
CA ALA A 433 -53.68 -30.89 -1.42
C ALA A 433 -52.38 -30.92 -2.26
N ALA A 434 -51.22 -30.98 -1.62
CA ALA A 434 -49.91 -31.07 -2.29
C ALA A 434 -49.75 -32.36 -3.12
N ALA A 435 -50.27 -33.50 -2.64
CA ALA A 435 -50.23 -34.79 -3.35
C ALA A 435 -51.05 -34.82 -4.65
N ARG A 436 -51.92 -33.83 -4.90
CA ARG A 436 -52.68 -33.71 -6.16
C ARG A 436 -51.86 -33.10 -7.30
N VAL A 437 -50.69 -32.53 -7.02
CA VAL A 437 -49.78 -31.95 -8.01
C VAL A 437 -49.01 -33.07 -8.75
N PRO A 438 -49.03 -33.13 -10.10
CA PRO A 438 -48.33 -34.16 -10.87
C PRO A 438 -46.82 -34.13 -10.64
N GLY A 439 -46.20 -35.27 -10.29
CA GLY A 439 -44.75 -35.41 -10.08
C GLY A 439 -44.28 -35.44 -8.61
N ALA A 440 -45.13 -35.05 -7.65
CA ALA A 440 -44.81 -35.04 -6.22
C ALA A 440 -45.47 -36.18 -5.41
N ARG A 441 -46.28 -37.04 -6.04
CA ARG A 441 -47.09 -38.07 -5.37
C ARG A 441 -46.27 -39.00 -4.49
N GLU A 442 -45.23 -39.63 -5.02
CA GLU A 442 -44.50 -40.69 -4.30
C GLU A 442 -43.76 -40.18 -3.04
N SER A 443 -43.13 -39.00 -3.10
CA SER A 443 -42.52 -38.35 -1.93
C SER A 443 -43.54 -37.82 -0.93
N SER A 444 -44.69 -37.35 -1.42
CA SER A 444 -45.78 -36.85 -0.57
C SER A 444 -46.51 -37.98 0.16
N ASP A 445 -46.68 -39.14 -0.49
CA ASP A 445 -47.30 -40.34 0.07
C ASP A 445 -46.42 -40.96 1.16
N GLN A 446 -45.09 -40.97 0.96
CA GLN A 446 -44.14 -41.43 1.98
C GLN A 446 -44.12 -40.53 3.23
N GLN A 447 -44.11 -39.20 3.04
CA GLN A 447 -44.15 -38.26 4.15
C GLN A 447 -45.52 -38.24 4.84
N MET A 448 -46.61 -38.42 4.09
CA MET A 448 -47.96 -38.62 4.65
C MET A 448 -48.03 -39.89 5.51
N ALA A 449 -47.47 -40.99 5.02
CA ALA A 449 -47.45 -42.26 5.74
C ALA A 449 -46.72 -42.12 7.08
N ARG A 450 -45.62 -41.37 7.10
CA ARG A 450 -44.86 -41.04 8.30
C ARG A 450 -45.67 -40.21 9.30
N ILE A 451 -46.33 -39.14 8.84
CA ILE A 451 -47.16 -38.28 9.71
C ILE A 451 -48.32 -39.09 10.32
N LEU A 452 -49.05 -39.86 9.51
CA LEU A 452 -50.17 -40.67 10.00
C LEU A 452 -49.70 -41.77 10.98
N ALA A 453 -48.52 -42.36 10.76
CA ALA A 453 -47.92 -43.36 11.65
C ALA A 453 -47.45 -42.76 13.00
N GLU A 454 -46.80 -41.59 12.98
CA GLU A 454 -46.38 -40.87 14.20
C GLU A 454 -47.59 -40.47 15.05
N LEU A 455 -48.71 -40.14 14.40
CA LEU A 455 -49.98 -39.76 15.02
C LEU A 455 -50.88 -40.95 15.42
N GLY A 456 -50.55 -42.18 15.02
CA GLY A 456 -51.33 -43.38 15.32
C GLY A 456 -52.65 -43.53 14.54
N ARG A 457 -52.82 -42.82 13.41
CA ARG A 457 -54.03 -42.88 12.56
C ARG A 457 -53.92 -44.00 11.53
N PHE A 458 -53.83 -45.24 12.00
CA PHE A 458 -53.52 -46.40 11.16
C PHE A 458 -54.63 -46.80 10.17
N ASP A 459 -55.90 -46.50 10.47
CA ASP A 459 -57.01 -46.77 9.56
C ASP A 459 -56.95 -45.89 8.29
N GLU A 460 -56.60 -44.62 8.45
CA GLU A 460 -56.38 -43.71 7.31
C GLU A 460 -55.09 -44.00 6.57
N LEU A 461 -54.06 -44.44 7.29
CA LEU A 461 -52.80 -44.91 6.70
C LEU A 461 -53.05 -46.13 5.81
N ARG A 462 -53.90 -47.06 6.24
CA ARG A 462 -54.30 -48.24 5.47
C ARG A 462 -55.11 -47.86 4.23
N ALA A 463 -56.13 -47.03 4.39
CA ALA A 463 -56.96 -46.59 3.27
C ALA A 463 -56.17 -45.81 2.21
N ALA A 464 -55.12 -45.07 2.60
CA ALA A 464 -54.26 -44.35 1.67
C ALA A 464 -53.38 -45.27 0.81
N GLN A 465 -53.09 -46.50 1.28
CA GLN A 465 -52.15 -47.43 0.65
C GLN A 465 -52.81 -48.53 -0.18
N GLU A 466 -54.15 -48.71 -0.10
CA GLU A 466 -54.89 -49.71 -0.90
C GLU A 466 -54.71 -49.57 -2.43
N SER A 467 -54.19 -48.44 -2.90
CA SER A 467 -53.94 -48.16 -4.32
C SER A 467 -52.48 -48.36 -4.77
N ASP A 468 -51.55 -48.67 -3.86
CA ASP A 468 -50.12 -48.79 -4.12
C ASP A 468 -49.59 -50.21 -3.88
N ARG A 469 -49.19 -50.88 -4.96
CA ARG A 469 -48.76 -52.30 -4.97
C ARG A 469 -47.48 -52.58 -4.16
N HIS A 470 -46.72 -51.55 -3.77
CA HIS A 470 -45.52 -51.65 -2.94
C HIS A 470 -45.60 -50.82 -1.64
N GLY A 471 -46.79 -50.27 -1.33
CA GLY A 471 -47.03 -49.42 -0.17
C GLY A 471 -46.85 -50.14 1.16
N ASP A 472 -47.33 -51.38 1.24
CA ASP A 472 -47.30 -52.19 2.47
C ASP A 472 -45.87 -52.50 2.96
N PHE A 473 -44.93 -52.80 2.06
CA PHE A 473 -43.54 -53.07 2.43
C PHE A 473 -42.83 -51.81 2.96
N ARG A 474 -43.08 -50.65 2.34
CA ARG A 474 -42.52 -49.35 2.78
C ARG A 474 -43.08 -48.94 4.14
N LEU A 475 -44.37 -49.18 4.37
CA LEU A 475 -45.01 -48.94 5.65
C LEU A 475 -44.47 -49.83 6.76
N ALA A 476 -44.21 -51.11 6.46
CA ALA A 476 -43.64 -52.03 7.43
C ALA A 476 -42.28 -51.53 7.94
N HIS A 477 -41.41 -51.11 7.02
CA HIS A 477 -40.11 -50.54 7.35
C HIS A 477 -40.23 -49.23 8.17
N LEU A 478 -41.19 -48.37 7.84
CA LEU A 478 -41.44 -47.13 8.58
C LEU A 478 -41.94 -47.37 10.01
N LEU A 479 -42.88 -48.30 10.21
CA LEU A 479 -43.39 -48.66 11.54
C LEU A 479 -42.30 -49.29 12.42
N VAL A 480 -41.42 -50.10 11.80
CA VAL A 480 -40.20 -50.60 12.43
C VAL A 480 -39.27 -49.47 12.86
N GLN A 481 -38.98 -48.50 11.98
CA GLN A 481 -38.14 -47.35 12.30
C GLN A 481 -38.71 -46.46 13.43
N LEU A 482 -40.03 -46.36 13.51
CA LEU A 482 -40.74 -45.63 14.58
C LEU A 482 -40.88 -46.46 15.87
N GLY A 483 -40.40 -47.70 15.90
CA GLY A 483 -40.50 -48.61 17.06
C GLY A 483 -41.92 -49.13 17.33
N ARG A 484 -42.85 -48.99 16.38
CA ARG A 484 -44.27 -49.37 16.50
C ARG A 484 -44.56 -50.70 15.81
N VAL A 485 -43.76 -51.71 16.13
CA VAL A 485 -43.77 -53.05 15.51
C VAL A 485 -45.08 -53.80 15.78
N GLU A 486 -45.70 -53.57 16.94
CA GLU A 486 -46.98 -54.19 17.30
C GLU A 486 -48.12 -53.83 16.33
N GLU A 487 -48.02 -52.66 15.69
CA GLU A 487 -49.02 -52.14 14.76
C GLU A 487 -48.94 -52.79 13.36
N LEU A 488 -47.87 -53.55 13.07
CA LEU A 488 -47.72 -54.32 11.83
C LEU A 488 -48.79 -55.41 11.69
N ARG A 489 -49.42 -55.83 12.80
CA ARG A 489 -50.54 -56.79 12.80
C ARG A 489 -51.76 -56.28 12.02
N PHE A 490 -51.89 -54.97 11.85
CA PHE A 490 -52.95 -54.36 11.06
C PHE A 490 -52.65 -54.38 9.55
N PHE A 491 -51.50 -54.91 9.11
CA PHE A 491 -51.06 -54.96 7.71
C PHE A 491 -50.50 -56.37 7.36
N PRO A 492 -51.37 -57.37 7.10
CA PRO A 492 -50.99 -58.79 7.07
C PRO A 492 -50.08 -59.21 5.90
N ASP A 493 -50.05 -58.48 4.80
CA ASP A 493 -49.24 -58.80 3.62
C ASP A 493 -47.75 -58.38 3.75
N THR A 494 -47.33 -57.91 4.93
CA THR A 494 -45.96 -57.47 5.24
C THR A 494 -45.06 -58.55 5.84
N GLY A 495 -45.52 -59.81 5.83
CA GLY A 495 -45.03 -60.93 6.66
C GLY A 495 -43.51 -61.14 6.76
N GLY A 496 -42.71 -60.82 5.74
CA GLY A 496 -41.25 -60.97 5.78
C GLY A 496 -40.52 -59.96 6.69
N VAL A 497 -41.03 -58.73 6.83
CA VAL A 497 -40.37 -57.67 7.63
C VAL A 497 -40.60 -57.87 9.13
N ASN A 498 -41.73 -58.46 9.52
CA ASN A 498 -42.05 -58.83 10.89
C ASN A 498 -41.06 -59.88 11.45
N GLU A 499 -40.62 -60.82 10.61
CA GLU A 499 -39.65 -61.86 11.00
C GLU A 499 -38.22 -61.29 11.08
N GLU A 500 -37.81 -60.47 10.12
CA GLU A 500 -36.48 -59.82 10.11
C GLU A 500 -36.28 -58.85 11.29
N HIS A 501 -37.28 -58.04 11.64
CA HIS A 501 -37.12 -57.10 12.75
C HIS A 501 -37.14 -57.79 14.14
N ARG A 502 -37.94 -58.85 14.32
CA ARG A 502 -37.83 -59.71 15.53
C ARG A 502 -36.45 -60.32 15.65
N ALA A 503 -35.86 -60.80 14.54
CA ALA A 503 -34.52 -61.35 14.54
C ALA A 503 -33.43 -60.33 14.90
N VAL A 504 -33.64 -59.03 14.59
CA VAL A 504 -32.72 -57.94 14.95
C VAL A 504 -32.90 -57.45 16.40
N GLN A 505 -34.11 -57.45 16.96
CA GLN A 505 -34.34 -57.13 18.38
C GLN A 505 -33.88 -58.26 19.33
N ASP A 506 -34.01 -59.52 18.90
CA ASP A 506 -33.52 -60.68 19.66
C ASP A 506 -32.01 -60.91 19.50
N ALA A 507 -31.33 -60.08 18.69
CA ALA A 507 -29.87 -60.10 18.60
C ALA A 507 -29.26 -59.44 19.85
N PRO A 508 -28.27 -60.09 20.51
CA PRO A 508 -27.61 -59.51 21.68
C PRO A 508 -26.91 -58.18 21.30
N PRO A 509 -26.80 -57.21 22.24
CA PRO A 509 -26.16 -55.94 21.95
C PRO A 509 -24.70 -56.19 21.55
N VAL A 510 -24.29 -55.64 20.42
CA VAL A 510 -22.92 -55.74 19.91
C VAL A 510 -22.03 -54.86 20.80
N GLU A 511 -21.06 -55.48 21.46
CA GLU A 511 -20.07 -54.85 22.38
C GLU A 511 -19.24 -53.73 21.75
#